data_AF-A0A1G7LMR8-F1
#
_entry.id   AF-A0A1G7LMR8-F1
#
_cell.length_a   1.000
_cell.length_b   1.000
_cell.length_c   1.000
_cell.angle_alpha   90.00
_cell.angle_beta   90.00
_cell.angle_gamma   90.00
#
_symmetry.space_group_name_H-M   'P 1'
#
loop_
_entity.id
_entity.type
_entity.pdbx_description
1 polymer ?
#
loop_
_entity_poly.entity_id
_entity_poly.type
_entity_poly.pdbx_seq_one_letter_code
_entity_poly.pdbx_strand_id
1 'polypeptide(L)'
;MIWIVRLTKFRVYRAASKFLQIFSSLFNSEVPDLFSLQPHFVKRIRMILHRLMAARMARFVFCLISMFVAGSGAFHASAQKFVVAPFNFNIQSGSYTPASTDVKALAEVKTEIPAQTFAAKPDPDLSLIYPQPGGILLFKSMKRANPANVAGKLVAPSLAIVDTIFHNQVYNQQVNGQDSFTFDLWYSVLIDGKRYYTDFRPHNLEAFRYPLVFHKQLFMLACQVTGYEVYADKGYPEHFHIAVFDMQNGGIKTRFISEELPFHYGNEFLDESDNVIKSQYNEKDHTFRIEIEGLNETYKGVWDGKVLKHLK
;
A
#
# COMPACT_ATOMS: atom_id res chain seq x y z
N MET A 1 -11.25 -34.64 9.05
CA MET A 1 -10.48 -33.43 8.69
C MET A 1 -9.49 -33.72 7.53
N ILE A 2 -9.97 -34.14 6.34
CA ILE A 2 -9.12 -34.46 5.15
C ILE A 2 -9.71 -33.88 3.84
N TRP A 3 -10.81 -33.10 3.89
CA TRP A 3 -11.51 -32.65 2.67
C TRP A 3 -11.12 -31.26 2.15
N ILE A 4 -10.34 -30.45 2.90
CA ILE A 4 -10.05 -29.06 2.54
C ILE A 4 -8.82 -28.90 1.61
N VAL A 5 -7.91 -29.89 1.55
CA VAL A 5 -6.67 -29.79 0.75
C VAL A 5 -6.89 -30.09 -0.75
N ARG A 6 -8.03 -30.66 -1.16
CA ARG A 6 -8.32 -30.97 -2.57
C ARG A 6 -8.86 -29.78 -3.38
N LEU A 7 -9.50 -28.80 -2.74
CA LEU A 7 -10.16 -27.68 -3.43
C LEU A 7 -9.18 -26.59 -3.88
N THR A 8 -8.09 -26.35 -3.16
CA THR A 8 -7.05 -25.37 -3.53
C THR A 8 -6.23 -25.82 -4.73
N LYS A 9 -5.91 -27.11 -4.86
CA LYS A 9 -5.22 -27.64 -6.06
C LYS A 9 -6.09 -27.50 -7.32
N PHE A 10 -7.41 -27.68 -7.22
CA PHE A 10 -8.30 -27.59 -8.39
C PHE A 10 -8.48 -26.16 -8.92
N ARG A 11 -8.43 -25.14 -8.05
CA ARG A 11 -8.54 -23.71 -8.45
C ARG A 11 -7.27 -23.19 -9.14
N VAL A 12 -6.09 -23.60 -8.68
CA VAL A 12 -4.80 -23.20 -9.29
C VAL A 12 -4.66 -23.79 -10.71
N TYR A 13 -5.09 -25.03 -10.93
CA TYR A 13 -5.08 -25.65 -12.26
C TYR A 13 -6.05 -24.98 -13.25
N ARG A 14 -7.19 -24.47 -12.79
CA ARG A 14 -8.19 -23.80 -13.65
C ARG A 14 -7.75 -22.40 -14.09
N ALA A 15 -7.02 -21.67 -13.23
CA ALA A 15 -6.40 -20.38 -13.55
C ALA A 15 -5.23 -20.54 -14.54
N ALA A 16 -4.36 -21.53 -14.32
CA ALA A 16 -3.26 -21.84 -15.24
C ALA A 16 -3.75 -22.29 -16.63
N SER A 17 -4.85 -23.04 -16.70
CA SER A 17 -5.47 -23.48 -17.97
C SER A 17 -6.06 -22.32 -18.79
N LYS A 18 -6.71 -21.35 -18.14
CA LYS A 18 -7.20 -20.13 -18.81
C LYS A 18 -6.06 -19.24 -19.31
N PHE A 19 -4.97 -19.14 -18.54
CA PHE A 19 -3.79 -18.36 -18.94
C PHE A 19 -3.08 -18.99 -20.15
N LEU A 20 -3.00 -20.33 -20.21
CA LEU A 20 -2.48 -21.07 -21.38
C LEU A 20 -3.36 -20.94 -22.64
N GLN A 21 -4.68 -20.88 -22.49
CA GLN A 21 -5.60 -20.68 -23.62
C GLN A 21 -5.47 -19.27 -24.23
N ILE A 22 -5.34 -18.24 -23.40
CA ILE A 22 -5.13 -16.85 -23.84
C ILE A 22 -3.76 -16.69 -24.51
N PHE A 23 -2.72 -17.38 -24.01
CA PHE A 23 -1.40 -17.38 -24.67
C PHE A 23 -1.39 -18.15 -25.99
N SER A 24 -2.22 -19.19 -26.14
CA SER A 24 -2.31 -19.95 -27.39
C SER A 24 -2.98 -19.18 -28.54
N SER A 25 -3.87 -18.23 -28.22
CA SER A 25 -4.52 -17.39 -29.23
C SER A 25 -3.63 -16.24 -29.71
N LEU A 26 -2.69 -15.78 -28.88
CA LEU A 26 -1.76 -14.67 -29.19
C LEU A 26 -0.63 -15.06 -30.16
N PHE A 27 -0.32 -16.35 -30.32
CA PHE A 27 0.81 -16.81 -31.16
C PHE A 27 0.40 -17.40 -32.52
N ASN A 28 -0.88 -17.42 -32.86
CA ASN A 28 -1.36 -17.92 -34.16
C ASN A 28 -1.36 -16.87 -35.28
N SER A 29 -0.87 -15.64 -35.04
CA SER A 29 -0.96 -14.55 -36.02
C SER A 29 0.30 -14.32 -36.86
N GLU A 30 1.41 -15.03 -36.65
CA GLU A 30 2.64 -14.79 -37.42
C GLU A 30 3.39 -16.09 -37.78
N VAL A 31 3.03 -16.70 -38.91
CA VAL A 31 3.92 -17.61 -39.64
C VAL A 31 3.75 -17.33 -41.14
N PRO A 32 4.81 -16.96 -41.89
CA PRO A 32 4.73 -16.76 -43.33
C PRO A 32 4.61 -18.10 -44.08
N ASP A 33 3.97 -18.02 -45.25
CA ASP A 33 3.73 -19.12 -46.19
C ASP A 33 4.95 -20.01 -46.42
N LEU A 34 4.81 -21.29 -46.06
CA LEU A 34 5.75 -22.36 -46.33
C LEU A 34 4.98 -23.50 -47.02
N PHE A 35 4.50 -23.22 -48.23
CA PHE A 35 4.02 -24.24 -49.17
C PHE A 35 5.20 -24.77 -49.99
N SER A 36 5.72 -25.96 -49.68
CA SER A 36 6.25 -26.93 -50.67
C SER A 36 6.72 -28.28 -50.09
N LEU A 37 6.17 -28.78 -48.97
CA LEU A 37 6.54 -30.10 -48.45
C LEU A 37 5.32 -30.96 -48.14
N GLN A 38 5.40 -32.24 -48.51
CA GLN A 38 4.30 -33.20 -48.44
C GLN A 38 3.62 -33.26 -47.05
N PRO A 39 2.28 -33.44 -47.00
CA PRO A 39 1.45 -33.18 -45.81
C PRO A 39 1.78 -34.04 -44.59
N HIS A 40 2.40 -35.21 -44.79
CA HIS A 40 2.80 -36.09 -43.69
C HIS A 40 4.09 -35.65 -42.99
N PHE A 41 4.97 -34.89 -43.66
CA PHE A 41 6.26 -34.46 -43.11
C PHE A 41 6.11 -33.20 -42.25
N VAL A 42 5.28 -32.25 -42.69
CA VAL A 42 4.99 -31.00 -41.98
C VAL A 42 4.31 -31.26 -40.63
N LYS A 43 3.39 -32.23 -40.56
CA LYS A 43 2.67 -32.55 -39.31
C LYS A 43 3.59 -33.16 -38.24
N ARG A 44 4.59 -33.95 -38.64
CA ARG A 44 5.60 -34.51 -37.73
C ARG A 44 6.58 -33.46 -37.24
N ILE A 45 7.08 -32.59 -38.12
CA ILE A 45 8.00 -31.51 -37.74
C ILE A 45 7.31 -30.50 -36.82
N ARG A 46 6.05 -30.10 -37.10
CA ARG A 46 5.29 -29.16 -36.27
C ARG A 46 5.02 -29.70 -34.87
N MET A 47 4.75 -31.01 -34.72
CA MET A 47 4.61 -31.64 -33.40
C MET A 47 5.92 -31.74 -32.62
N ILE A 48 7.03 -32.04 -33.30
CA ILE A 48 8.35 -32.11 -32.66
C ILE A 48 8.81 -30.72 -32.21
N LEU A 49 8.59 -29.68 -33.04
CA LEU A 49 8.94 -28.29 -32.72
C LEU A 49 8.09 -27.75 -31.57
N HIS A 50 6.77 -28.03 -31.54
CA HIS A 50 5.91 -27.68 -30.41
C HIS A 50 6.32 -28.38 -29.12
N ARG A 51 6.70 -29.66 -29.16
CA ARG A 51 7.18 -30.39 -27.98
C ARG A 51 8.53 -29.88 -27.49
N LEU A 52 9.44 -29.51 -28.39
CA LEU A 52 10.74 -28.91 -28.05
C LEU A 52 10.60 -27.49 -27.47
N MET A 53 9.72 -26.66 -28.02
CA MET A 53 9.45 -25.32 -27.50
C MET A 53 8.71 -25.38 -26.17
N ALA A 54 7.73 -26.27 -26.01
CA ALA A 54 7.04 -26.48 -24.73
C ALA A 54 7.99 -26.99 -23.63
N ALA A 55 8.91 -27.89 -23.96
CA ALA A 55 9.93 -28.37 -23.00
C ALA A 55 10.95 -27.29 -22.64
N ARG A 56 11.35 -26.43 -23.59
CA ARG A 56 12.22 -25.28 -23.34
C ARG A 56 11.54 -24.20 -22.50
N MET A 57 10.27 -23.91 -22.78
CA MET A 57 9.45 -22.97 -21.99
C MET A 57 9.19 -23.50 -20.57
N ALA A 58 8.88 -24.79 -20.42
CA ALA A 58 8.70 -25.40 -19.10
C ALA A 58 10.00 -25.36 -18.27
N ARG A 59 11.17 -25.59 -18.89
CA ARG A 59 12.47 -25.43 -18.24
C ARG A 59 12.78 -23.97 -17.90
N PHE A 60 12.42 -23.02 -18.76
CA PHE A 60 12.64 -21.58 -18.52
C PHE A 60 11.76 -21.07 -17.38
N VAL A 61 10.48 -21.45 -17.34
CA VAL A 61 9.55 -21.12 -16.25
C VAL A 61 9.98 -21.80 -14.94
N PHE A 62 10.43 -23.06 -14.99
CA PHE A 62 10.93 -23.76 -13.80
C PHE A 62 12.22 -23.14 -13.26
N CYS A 63 13.16 -22.70 -14.13
CA CYS A 63 14.36 -21.96 -13.74
C CYS A 63 14.04 -20.57 -13.17
N LEU A 64 13.06 -19.85 -13.72
CA LEU A 64 12.65 -18.54 -13.21
C LEU A 64 12.02 -18.66 -11.82
N ILE A 65 11.18 -19.68 -11.61
CA ILE A 65 10.55 -19.97 -10.31
C ILE A 65 11.59 -20.47 -9.30
N SER A 66 12.58 -21.27 -9.71
CA SER A 66 13.63 -21.73 -8.80
C SER A 66 14.67 -20.66 -8.47
N MET A 67 14.91 -19.66 -9.33
CA MET A 67 15.68 -18.46 -8.93
C MET A 67 14.92 -17.57 -7.94
N PHE A 68 13.57 -17.54 -7.99
CA PHE A 68 12.76 -16.87 -6.98
C PHE A 68 12.70 -17.63 -5.64
N VAL A 69 12.87 -18.96 -5.64
CA VAL A 69 12.79 -19.80 -4.44
C VAL A 69 14.17 -20.08 -3.80
N ALA A 70 15.27 -19.99 -4.55
CA ALA A 70 16.62 -20.28 -4.04
C ALA A 70 17.42 -19.03 -3.62
N GLY A 71 16.90 -17.83 -3.82
CA GLY A 71 17.51 -16.56 -3.38
C GLY A 71 17.07 -16.08 -1.99
N SER A 72 16.14 -16.77 -1.32
CA SER A 72 15.63 -16.44 0.01
C SER A 72 16.43 -17.12 1.13
N GLY A 73 17.76 -17.13 0.98
CA GLY A 73 18.71 -17.50 2.03
C GLY A 73 18.94 -16.36 3.03
N ALA A 74 17.86 -15.91 3.66
CA ALA A 74 17.86 -15.19 4.92
C ALA A 74 16.41 -15.22 5.41
N PHE A 75 16.12 -16.08 6.38
CA PHE A 75 14.92 -15.95 7.20
C PHE A 75 15.03 -14.62 7.96
N HIS A 76 14.66 -13.52 7.30
CA HIS A 76 14.17 -12.36 8.01
C HIS A 76 12.82 -12.78 8.55
N ALA A 77 12.74 -12.96 9.87
CA ALA A 77 11.48 -12.88 10.58
C ALA A 77 10.75 -11.65 10.03
N SER A 78 9.61 -11.84 9.36
CA SER A 78 8.70 -10.72 9.13
C SER A 78 8.40 -10.19 10.52
N ALA A 79 8.91 -9.02 10.86
CA ALA A 79 8.61 -8.39 12.14
C ALA A 79 7.11 -8.14 12.11
N GLN A 80 6.34 -9.03 12.74
CA GLN A 80 4.91 -8.88 12.84
C GLN A 80 4.65 -7.59 13.64
N LYS A 81 3.98 -6.61 13.02
CA LYS A 81 3.48 -5.42 13.70
C LYS A 81 2.92 -5.78 15.08
N PHE A 82 3.53 -5.24 16.12
CA PHE A 82 3.13 -5.54 17.50
C PHE A 82 2.03 -4.57 17.95
N VAL A 83 0.95 -5.10 18.52
CA VAL A 83 -0.12 -4.29 19.08
C VAL A 83 -0.13 -4.48 20.59
N VAL A 84 0.22 -3.42 21.32
CA VAL A 84 0.15 -3.40 22.78
C VAL A 84 -1.25 -3.00 23.19
N ALA A 85 -1.91 -3.86 23.98
CA ALA A 85 -3.27 -3.69 24.46
C ALA A 85 -4.31 -3.49 23.33
N PRO A 86 -4.66 -4.54 22.56
CA PRO A 86 -5.47 -4.42 21.32
C PRO A 86 -6.90 -3.88 21.50
N PHE A 87 -7.30 -3.54 22.73
CA PHE A 87 -8.58 -2.95 23.07
C PHE A 87 -8.36 -1.84 24.11
N ASN A 88 -8.78 -0.63 23.78
CA ASN A 88 -8.82 0.48 24.73
C ASN A 88 -10.04 0.34 25.66
N PHE A 89 -9.91 -0.43 26.75
CA PHE A 89 -11.02 -0.59 27.71
C PHE A 89 -11.13 0.54 28.74
N ASN A 90 -10.17 1.46 28.78
CA ASN A 90 -10.18 2.58 29.72
C ASN A 90 -10.67 3.86 29.01
N ILE A 91 -11.98 4.12 29.13
CA ILE A 91 -12.63 5.32 28.61
C ILE A 91 -12.56 6.41 29.68
N GLN A 92 -12.00 7.56 29.33
CA GLN A 92 -11.93 8.75 30.18
C GLN A 92 -12.82 9.86 29.64
N SER A 93 -13.31 10.72 30.53
CA SER A 93 -14.03 11.93 30.11
C SER A 93 -13.04 12.97 29.60
N GLY A 94 -13.35 13.60 28.47
CA GLY A 94 -12.59 14.69 27.86
C GLY A 94 -12.19 14.41 26.42
N SER A 95 -11.12 15.07 25.97
CA SER A 95 -10.53 14.88 24.64
C SER A 95 -9.02 14.73 24.72
N TYR A 96 -8.49 13.91 23.81
CA TYR A 96 -7.06 13.77 23.59
C TYR A 96 -6.56 14.86 22.64
N THR A 97 -5.48 15.54 23.02
CA THR A 97 -4.75 16.46 22.14
C THR A 97 -3.38 15.86 21.79
N PRO A 98 -3.08 15.62 20.50
CA PRO A 98 -1.79 15.06 20.10
C PRO A 98 -0.63 15.99 20.45
N ALA A 99 0.42 15.43 21.04
CA ALA A 99 1.67 16.14 21.33
C ALA A 99 2.51 16.36 20.07
N SER A 100 2.38 15.48 19.05
CA SER A 100 3.10 15.61 17.78
C SER A 100 2.74 16.86 16.98
N THR A 101 1.57 17.44 17.21
CA THR A 101 1.07 18.63 16.51
C THR A 101 1.08 19.90 17.37
N ASP A 102 1.79 19.89 18.51
CA ASP A 102 1.96 21.09 19.33
C ASP A 102 2.69 22.19 18.55
N VAL A 103 1.96 23.25 18.20
CA VAL A 103 2.42 24.35 17.35
C VAL A 103 3.60 25.11 17.98
N LYS A 104 3.61 25.27 19.31
CA LYS A 104 4.69 26.00 20.00
C LYS A 104 5.97 25.18 19.97
N ALA A 105 5.88 23.90 20.31
CA ALA A 105 7.02 23.00 20.27
C ALA A 105 7.55 22.81 18.84
N LEU A 106 6.69 22.74 17.82
CA LEU A 106 7.10 22.69 16.41
C LEU A 106 7.88 23.94 15.96
N ALA A 107 7.50 25.12 16.45
CA ALA A 107 8.18 26.37 16.16
C ALA A 107 9.56 26.46 16.84
N GLU A 108 9.71 25.90 18.04
CA GLU A 108 10.96 25.92 18.80
C GLU A 108 11.99 24.89 18.31
N VAL A 109 11.52 23.74 17.83
CA VAL A 109 12.39 22.64 17.39
C VAL A 109 13.03 22.96 16.05
N LYS A 110 14.37 23.04 16.06
CA LYS A 110 15.20 23.31 14.87
C LYS A 110 15.70 22.04 14.18
N THR A 111 15.80 20.93 14.91
CA THR A 111 16.29 19.67 14.35
C THR A 111 15.23 19.07 13.43
N GLU A 112 15.53 18.99 12.14
CA GLU A 112 14.69 18.31 11.16
C GLU A 112 15.15 16.87 10.97
N ILE A 113 14.19 15.95 10.95
CA ILE A 113 14.42 14.54 10.65
C ILE A 113 14.22 14.37 9.15
N PRO A 114 15.22 13.84 8.42
CA PRO A 114 15.09 13.67 6.98
C PRO A 114 14.02 12.63 6.66
N ALA A 115 13.21 12.93 5.63
CA ALA A 115 12.22 12.00 5.13
C ALA A 115 12.89 10.81 4.45
N GLN A 116 12.40 9.60 4.74
CA GLN A 116 12.75 8.40 3.99
C GLN A 116 11.94 8.36 2.70
N THR A 117 12.62 8.52 1.57
CA THR A 117 11.99 8.49 0.24
C THR A 117 12.22 7.18 -0.50
N PHE A 118 12.91 6.21 0.10
CA PHE A 118 13.21 4.91 -0.51
C PHE A 118 12.96 3.78 0.49
N ALA A 119 12.33 2.72 0.03
CA ALA A 119 12.20 1.47 0.77
C ALA A 119 12.68 0.31 -0.11
N ALA A 120 13.64 -0.47 0.39
CA ALA A 120 14.23 -1.58 -0.36
C ALA A 120 13.24 -2.72 -0.64
N LYS A 121 12.16 -2.80 0.15
CA LYS A 121 11.04 -3.72 -0.05
C LYS A 121 9.75 -2.99 0.33
N PRO A 122 8.67 -3.10 -0.46
CA PRO A 122 7.33 -2.70 -0.02
C PRO A 122 6.86 -3.70 1.04
N ASP A 123 7.26 -3.46 2.28
CA ASP A 123 6.84 -4.24 3.44
C ASP A 123 5.31 -4.11 3.61
N PRO A 124 4.56 -5.16 4.00
CA PRO A 124 3.16 -4.99 4.40
C PRO A 124 2.97 -3.90 5.46
N ASP A 125 3.93 -3.71 6.38
CA ASP A 125 3.84 -2.69 7.43
C ASP A 125 4.32 -1.30 6.99
N LEU A 126 4.54 -1.11 5.68
CA LEU A 126 4.90 0.18 5.12
C LEU A 126 3.73 1.16 5.22
N SER A 127 4.01 2.31 5.82
CA SER A 127 3.08 3.41 5.97
C SER A 127 3.66 4.69 5.38
N LEU A 128 2.78 5.65 5.14
CA LEU A 128 3.14 7.02 4.79
C LEU A 128 2.87 7.93 5.99
N ILE A 129 3.88 8.63 6.47
CA ILE A 129 3.67 9.76 7.37
C ILE A 129 3.59 11.00 6.48
N TYR A 130 2.41 11.63 6.44
CA TYR A 130 2.18 12.88 5.74
C TYR A 130 1.99 14.00 6.77
N PRO A 131 3.02 14.81 7.08
CA PRO A 131 2.90 15.88 8.05
C PRO A 131 1.96 16.99 7.56
N GLN A 132 1.22 17.59 8.48
CA GLN A 132 0.49 18.83 8.22
C GLN A 132 1.48 20.00 7.94
N PRO A 133 1.01 21.15 7.40
CA PRO A 133 1.84 22.33 7.28
C PRO A 133 2.51 22.70 8.62
N GLY A 134 3.84 22.85 8.61
CA GLY A 134 4.65 23.06 9.82
C GLY A 134 5.32 21.79 10.38
N GLY A 135 4.89 20.61 9.94
CA GLY A 135 5.48 19.33 10.28
C GLY A 135 4.82 18.65 11.48
N ILE A 136 5.41 17.53 11.91
CA ILE A 136 5.06 16.82 13.14
C ILE A 136 6.29 16.59 14.00
N LEU A 137 6.13 16.53 15.31
CA LEU A 137 7.20 16.13 16.22
C LEU A 137 7.35 14.62 16.25
N LEU A 138 8.61 14.17 16.26
CA LEU A 138 8.99 12.80 16.54
C LEU A 138 9.76 12.77 17.86
N PHE A 139 9.53 11.72 18.64
CA PHE A 139 10.01 11.58 20.00
C PHE A 139 10.98 10.39 20.13
N LYS A 140 11.85 10.45 21.14
CA LYS A 140 12.78 9.37 21.50
C LYS A 140 12.09 8.23 22.26
N SER A 141 10.94 8.51 22.87
CA SER A 141 10.09 7.58 23.62
C SER A 141 8.66 8.11 23.70
N MET A 142 7.70 7.32 24.21
CA MET A 142 6.31 7.75 24.43
C MET A 142 6.12 8.73 25.62
N LYS A 143 7.20 9.18 26.29
CA LYS A 143 7.10 10.06 27.46
C LYS A 143 6.80 11.51 27.06
N ARG A 144 5.52 11.89 27.12
CA ARG A 144 4.99 13.23 26.72
C ARG A 144 5.69 14.44 27.35
N ALA A 145 5.97 14.40 28.65
CA ALA A 145 6.13 15.60 29.47
C ALA A 145 7.53 16.25 29.44
N ASN A 146 8.46 15.76 28.62
CA ASN A 146 9.84 16.25 28.66
C ASN A 146 10.27 16.80 27.28
N PRO A 147 10.53 18.11 27.13
CA PRO A 147 11.08 18.68 25.91
C PRO A 147 12.37 17.98 25.43
N ALA A 148 13.18 17.45 26.35
CA ALA A 148 14.39 16.68 26.00
C ALA A 148 14.07 15.33 25.31
N ASN A 149 12.82 14.87 25.36
CA ASN A 149 12.34 13.67 24.69
C ASN A 149 12.02 13.92 23.20
N VAL A 150 11.93 15.17 22.75
CA VAL A 150 11.78 15.47 21.31
C VAL A 150 13.06 15.06 20.58
N ALA A 151 12.92 14.25 19.54
CA ALA A 151 14.01 13.86 18.66
C ALA A 151 14.24 14.89 17.56
N GLY A 152 13.16 15.48 17.04
CA GLY A 152 13.15 16.48 15.99
C GLY A 152 11.76 16.61 15.39
N LYS A 153 11.66 17.33 14.27
CA LYS A 153 10.43 17.46 13.48
C LYS A 153 10.57 16.84 12.10
N LEU A 154 9.52 16.21 11.61
CA LEU A 154 9.41 15.73 10.24
C LEU A 154 8.52 16.71 9.46
N VAL A 155 9.08 17.36 8.45
CA VAL A 155 8.40 18.43 7.69
C VAL A 155 7.95 18.00 6.30
N ALA A 156 8.45 16.87 5.80
CA ALA A 156 8.14 16.34 4.48
C ALA A 156 7.53 14.94 4.59
N PRO A 157 6.65 14.54 3.64
CA PRO A 157 6.12 13.19 3.60
C PRO A 157 7.22 12.13 3.58
N SER A 158 7.10 11.12 4.44
CA SER A 158 8.11 10.09 4.63
C SER A 158 7.48 8.72 4.61
N LEU A 159 8.14 7.78 3.95
CA LEU A 159 7.91 6.37 4.20
C LEU A 159 8.33 6.04 5.63
N ALA A 160 7.60 5.12 6.25
CA ALA A 160 7.92 4.60 7.57
C ALA A 160 7.46 3.15 7.69
N ILE A 161 8.13 2.37 8.54
CA ILE A 161 7.62 1.05 8.95
C ILE A 161 7.01 1.20 10.33
N VAL A 162 5.75 0.80 10.49
CA VAL A 162 5.09 0.79 11.80
C VAL A 162 5.43 -0.50 12.52
N ASP A 163 6.32 -0.40 13.50
CA ASP A 163 6.84 -1.54 14.28
C ASP A 163 5.87 -1.91 15.41
N THR A 164 5.33 -0.91 16.11
CA THR A 164 4.44 -1.14 17.26
C THR A 164 3.37 -0.07 17.38
N ILE A 165 2.14 -0.47 17.68
CA ILE A 165 1.05 0.42 18.09
C ILE A 165 0.77 0.23 19.57
N PHE A 166 0.70 1.34 20.30
CA PHE A 166 0.37 1.39 21.72
C PHE A 166 -1.01 2.03 21.89
N HIS A 167 -1.96 1.20 22.31
CA HIS A 167 -3.30 1.60 22.66
C HIS A 167 -3.34 1.96 24.15
N ASN A 168 -3.22 3.25 24.46
CA ASN A 168 -3.14 3.69 25.85
C ASN A 168 -4.55 3.89 26.43
N GLN A 169 -5.32 4.84 25.88
CA GLN A 169 -6.59 5.30 26.44
C GLN A 169 -7.54 5.82 25.34
N VAL A 170 -8.85 5.74 25.60
CA VAL A 170 -9.89 6.41 24.81
C VAL A 170 -10.46 7.55 25.65
N TYR A 171 -10.69 8.69 25.01
CA TYR A 171 -11.35 9.84 25.60
C TYR A 171 -12.70 10.04 24.92
N ASN A 172 -13.74 10.27 25.71
CA ASN A 172 -15.08 10.61 25.22
C ASN A 172 -15.53 11.96 25.78
N GLN A 173 -16.07 12.81 24.90
CA GLN A 173 -16.75 14.04 25.23
C GLN A 173 -18.02 14.20 24.40
N GLN A 174 -18.99 14.94 24.93
CA GLN A 174 -20.21 15.27 24.20
C GLN A 174 -20.01 16.51 23.33
N VAL A 175 -20.22 16.37 22.02
CA VAL A 175 -20.18 17.47 21.06
C VAL A 175 -21.51 17.50 20.31
N ASN A 176 -22.26 18.60 20.42
CA ASN A 176 -23.59 18.75 19.82
C ASN A 176 -24.58 17.61 20.17
N GLY A 177 -24.48 17.06 21.38
CA GLY A 177 -25.35 15.96 21.84
C GLY A 177 -24.99 14.58 21.29
N GLN A 178 -23.81 14.43 20.67
CA GLN A 178 -23.28 13.16 20.19
C GLN A 178 -21.95 12.84 20.90
N ASP A 179 -21.69 11.55 21.12
CA ASP A 179 -20.40 11.10 21.62
C ASP A 179 -19.30 11.38 20.59
N SER A 180 -18.20 11.95 21.05
CA SER A 180 -17.01 12.27 20.26
C SER A 180 -15.80 11.61 20.91
N PHE A 181 -15.29 10.59 20.24
CA PHE A 181 -14.17 9.79 20.72
C PHE A 181 -12.85 10.30 20.15
N THR A 182 -11.84 10.39 21.01
CA THR A 182 -10.46 10.70 20.62
C THR A 182 -9.53 9.70 21.28
N PHE A 183 -8.39 9.40 20.64
CA PHE A 183 -7.58 8.24 20.99
C PHE A 183 -6.17 8.64 21.36
N ASP A 184 -5.74 8.21 22.55
CA ASP A 184 -4.33 8.23 22.94
C ASP A 184 -3.66 6.98 22.36
N LEU A 185 -3.15 7.14 21.14
CA LEU A 185 -2.39 6.12 20.43
C LEU A 185 -0.99 6.61 20.16
N TRP A 186 -0.03 5.71 20.34
CA TRP A 186 1.35 5.96 19.95
C TRP A 186 1.83 4.89 18.98
N TYR A 187 2.71 5.31 18.09
CA TYR A 187 3.33 4.50 17.07
C TYR A 187 4.84 4.52 17.29
N SER A 188 5.44 3.34 17.40
CA SER A 188 6.87 3.15 17.15
C SER A 188 7.06 3.00 15.66
N VAL A 189 7.80 3.93 15.05
CA VAL A 189 8.03 3.98 13.61
C VAL A 189 9.52 3.92 13.31
N LEU A 190 9.88 3.21 12.24
CA LEU A 190 11.23 3.22 11.69
C LEU A 190 11.25 4.13 10.46
N ILE A 191 12.12 5.13 10.52
CA ILE A 191 12.44 6.03 9.39
C ILE A 191 13.96 5.99 9.21
N ASP A 192 14.39 5.56 8.03
CA ASP A 192 15.79 5.37 7.66
C ASP A 192 16.59 4.54 8.68
N GLY A 193 15.99 3.43 9.12
CA GLY A 193 16.57 2.50 10.09
C GLY A 193 16.63 3.02 11.54
N LYS A 194 16.21 4.26 11.80
CA LYS A 194 16.13 4.84 13.14
C LYS A 194 14.71 4.76 13.69
N ARG A 195 14.59 4.38 14.96
CA ARG A 195 13.30 4.30 15.66
C ARG A 195 12.92 5.66 16.24
N TYR A 196 11.66 6.03 16.03
CA TYR A 196 11.01 7.20 16.59
C TYR A 196 9.65 6.81 17.16
N TYR A 197 9.12 7.69 17.99
CA TYR A 197 7.78 7.57 18.55
C TYR A 197 6.96 8.78 18.15
N THR A 198 5.68 8.57 17.86
CA THR A 198 4.75 9.65 17.56
C THR A 198 3.33 9.23 17.90
N ASP A 199 2.49 10.17 18.29
CA ASP A 199 1.04 10.00 18.38
C ASP A 199 0.31 10.55 17.15
N PHE A 200 1.06 10.97 16.13
CA PHE A 200 0.52 11.22 14.80
C PHE A 200 0.24 9.89 14.10
N ARG A 201 -0.99 9.71 13.62
CA ARG A 201 -1.40 8.48 12.95
C ARG A 201 -0.75 8.35 11.56
N PRO A 202 0.00 7.28 11.27
CA PRO A 202 0.49 7.02 9.92
C PRO A 202 -0.67 6.69 8.96
N HIS A 203 -0.50 7.01 7.68
CA HIS A 203 -1.42 6.63 6.62
C HIS A 203 -1.09 5.22 6.16
N ASN A 204 -2.11 4.36 6.12
CA ASN A 204 -2.00 3.01 5.58
C ASN A 204 -1.95 3.08 4.06
N LEU A 205 -1.09 2.28 3.44
CA LEU A 205 -0.95 2.17 1.98
C LEU A 205 -1.67 0.93 1.41
N GLU A 206 -2.47 0.24 2.22
CA GLU A 206 -3.06 -1.05 1.87
C GLU A 206 -4.35 -0.93 1.04
N ALA A 207 -5.03 0.22 1.14
CA ALA A 207 -6.34 0.48 0.55
C ALA A 207 -6.40 0.18 -0.96
N PHE A 208 -5.37 0.58 -1.70
CA PHE A 208 -5.32 0.36 -3.14
C PHE A 208 -3.88 0.38 -3.64
N ARG A 209 -3.56 -0.56 -4.54
CA ARG A 209 -2.27 -0.63 -5.22
C ARG A 209 -2.44 -1.04 -6.68
N TYR A 210 -1.77 -0.33 -7.58
CA TYR A 210 -1.80 -0.62 -9.01
C TYR A 210 -0.41 -0.48 -9.64
N PRO A 211 0.17 -1.55 -10.20
CA PRO A 211 1.44 -1.47 -10.92
C PRO A 211 1.23 -0.84 -12.30
N LEU A 212 1.89 0.30 -12.53
CA LEU A 212 1.92 0.99 -13.82
C LEU A 212 3.14 0.53 -14.61
N VAL A 213 3.01 -0.61 -15.28
CA VAL A 213 4.13 -1.34 -15.91
C VAL A 213 4.89 -0.49 -16.93
N PHE A 214 4.19 0.26 -17.79
CA PHE A 214 4.82 1.11 -18.80
C PHE A 214 5.72 2.19 -18.18
N HIS A 215 5.23 2.85 -17.12
CA HIS A 215 5.96 3.90 -16.41
C HIS A 215 7.01 3.35 -15.45
N LYS A 216 7.03 2.03 -15.21
CA LYS A 216 7.81 1.37 -14.15
C LYS A 216 7.53 1.99 -12.77
N GLN A 217 6.25 2.25 -12.51
CA GLN A 217 5.77 2.89 -11.28
C GLN A 217 4.80 2.00 -10.52
N LEU A 218 4.68 2.25 -9.22
CA LEU A 218 3.62 1.71 -8.36
C LEU A 218 2.75 2.87 -7.89
N PHE A 219 1.45 2.81 -8.23
CA PHE A 219 0.44 3.76 -7.77
C PHE A 219 -0.23 3.19 -6.52
N MET A 220 -0.34 3.99 -5.46
CA MET A 220 -0.97 3.58 -4.20
C MET A 220 -1.88 4.69 -3.67
N LEU A 221 -2.92 4.27 -2.96
CA LEU A 221 -3.75 5.17 -2.17
C LEU A 221 -3.35 5.05 -0.70
N ALA A 222 -3.09 6.19 -0.07
CA ALA A 222 -2.81 6.31 1.35
C ALA A 222 -4.01 6.93 2.06
N CYS A 223 -4.39 6.43 3.24
CA CYS A 223 -5.42 7.04 4.07
C CYS A 223 -5.17 6.79 5.57
N GLN A 224 -5.71 7.63 6.44
CA GLN A 224 -5.75 7.39 7.88
C GLN A 224 -7.07 6.73 8.26
N VAL A 225 -7.02 5.60 8.96
CA VAL A 225 -8.21 5.02 9.59
C VAL A 225 -8.50 5.84 10.85
N THR A 226 -9.61 6.58 10.89
CA THR A 226 -9.93 7.51 11.99
C THR A 226 -10.42 6.81 13.28
N GLY A 227 -10.90 5.58 13.15
CA GLY A 227 -11.51 4.82 14.23
C GLY A 227 -13.04 4.97 14.26
N TYR A 228 -13.72 4.15 15.05
CA TYR A 228 -15.18 4.15 15.22
C TYR A 228 -15.52 3.78 16.66
N GLU A 229 -16.36 4.59 17.32
CA GLU A 229 -16.68 4.45 18.74
C GLU A 229 -15.40 4.31 19.60
N VAL A 230 -15.22 3.17 20.27
CA VAL A 230 -14.06 2.85 21.12
C VAL A 230 -12.92 2.16 20.35
N TYR A 231 -13.10 1.89 19.05
CA TYR A 231 -12.15 1.16 18.22
C TYR A 231 -11.27 2.13 17.42
N ALA A 232 -10.02 2.27 17.82
CA ALA A 232 -9.13 3.27 17.23
C ALA A 232 -8.57 2.87 15.85
N ASP A 233 -8.39 1.57 15.61
CA ASP A 233 -7.79 1.01 14.40
C ASP A 233 -8.83 0.40 13.43
N LYS A 234 -10.12 0.53 13.76
CA LYS A 234 -11.23 0.11 12.90
C LYS A 234 -12.15 1.30 12.75
N GLY A 235 -12.28 1.82 11.54
CA GLY A 235 -13.14 2.97 11.34
C GLY A 235 -13.02 3.54 9.95
N TYR A 236 -13.41 4.80 9.86
CA TYR A 236 -13.62 5.47 8.59
C TYR A 236 -12.29 5.97 8.03
N PRO A 237 -11.93 5.58 6.78
CA PRO A 237 -10.75 6.12 6.15
C PRO A 237 -10.97 7.61 5.84
N GLU A 238 -10.02 8.45 6.21
CA GLU A 238 -10.01 9.89 5.89
C GLU A 238 -8.58 10.30 5.54
N HIS A 239 -8.40 11.57 5.17
CA HIS A 239 -7.10 12.15 4.83
C HIS A 239 -6.40 11.36 3.72
N PHE A 240 -7.07 11.27 2.58
CA PHE A 240 -6.59 10.47 1.45
C PHE A 240 -5.47 11.19 0.71
N HIS A 241 -4.46 10.42 0.27
CA HIS A 241 -3.39 10.88 -0.60
C HIS A 241 -3.10 9.86 -1.69
N ILE A 242 -2.77 10.32 -2.88
CA ILE A 242 -2.17 9.47 -3.92
C ILE A 242 -0.65 9.49 -3.74
N ALA A 243 -0.07 8.31 -3.60
CA ALA A 243 1.38 8.12 -3.58
C ALA A 243 1.82 7.29 -4.79
N VAL A 244 2.77 7.81 -5.55
CA VAL A 244 3.37 7.13 -6.69
C VAL A 244 4.85 6.92 -6.42
N PHE A 245 5.32 5.71 -6.72
CA PHE A 245 6.70 5.31 -6.51
C PHE A 245 7.33 4.81 -7.80
N ASP A 246 8.57 5.22 -8.07
CA ASP A 246 9.40 4.58 -9.09
C ASP A 246 9.88 3.22 -8.57
N MET A 247 9.70 2.16 -9.36
CA MET A 247 10.21 0.83 -9.03
C MET A 247 11.69 0.75 -9.43
N GLN A 248 12.58 0.60 -8.45
CA GLN A 248 14.02 0.58 -8.67
C GLN A 248 14.73 -0.45 -7.77
N ASN A 249 15.61 -1.26 -8.35
CA ASN A 249 16.46 -2.22 -7.63
C ASN A 249 15.69 -3.15 -6.65
N GLY A 250 14.48 -3.58 -7.02
CA GLY A 250 13.62 -4.42 -6.18
C GLY A 250 12.89 -3.67 -5.05
N GLY A 251 13.12 -2.37 -4.90
CA GLY A 251 12.43 -1.49 -3.98
C GLY A 251 11.59 -0.41 -4.66
N ILE A 252 11.12 0.54 -3.87
CA ILE A 252 10.30 1.66 -4.29
C ILE A 252 10.90 2.98 -3.83
N LYS A 253 10.91 3.98 -4.72
CA LYS A 253 11.34 5.35 -4.42
C LYS A 253 10.20 6.31 -4.64
N THR A 254 9.93 7.19 -3.68
CA THR A 254 8.89 8.21 -3.79
C THR A 254 9.13 9.05 -5.04
N ARG A 255 8.15 9.05 -5.94
CA ARG A 255 8.10 9.85 -7.16
C ARG A 255 7.22 11.07 -6.98
N PHE A 256 6.04 10.85 -6.41
CA PHE A 256 5.01 11.85 -6.23
C PHE A 256 4.13 11.48 -5.05
N ILE A 257 3.71 12.48 -4.28
CA ILE A 257 2.67 12.35 -3.27
C ILE A 257 1.77 13.58 -3.44
N SER A 258 0.46 13.38 -3.56
CA SER A 258 -0.49 14.48 -3.69
C SER A 258 -0.65 15.23 -2.37
N GLU A 259 -1.22 16.43 -2.45
CA GLU A 259 -1.95 17.00 -1.32
C GLU A 259 -3.11 16.09 -0.90
N GLU A 260 -3.75 16.40 0.22
CA GLU A 260 -4.95 15.71 0.64
C GLU A 260 -6.01 15.82 -0.46
N LEU A 261 -6.62 14.68 -0.82
CA LEU A 261 -7.62 14.65 -1.87
C LEU A 261 -8.89 15.39 -1.37
N PRO A 262 -9.47 16.28 -2.18
CA PRO A 262 -10.55 17.17 -1.74
C PRO A 262 -11.91 16.47 -1.80
N PHE A 263 -12.10 15.43 -0.98
CA PHE A 263 -13.38 14.76 -0.82
C PHE A 263 -13.49 14.13 0.57
N HIS A 264 -14.72 13.95 1.05
CA HIS A 264 -14.99 13.13 2.24
C HIS A 264 -15.48 11.74 1.85
N TYR A 265 -14.83 10.71 2.39
CA TYR A 265 -15.30 9.34 2.17
C TYR A 265 -16.60 9.08 2.94
N GLY A 266 -16.69 9.60 4.17
CA GLY A 266 -17.88 9.51 5.02
C GLY A 266 -17.82 8.35 6.01
N ASN A 267 -18.96 8.06 6.65
CA ASN A 267 -19.05 7.12 7.78
C ASN A 267 -19.18 5.66 7.34
N GLU A 268 -18.37 5.22 6.38
CA GLU A 268 -18.36 3.84 5.90
C GLU A 268 -16.97 3.21 6.01
N PHE A 269 -16.92 1.88 6.12
CA PHE A 269 -15.65 1.16 6.08
C PHE A 269 -15.15 1.09 4.62
N LEU A 270 -13.83 1.05 4.44
CA LEU A 270 -13.26 0.73 3.13
C LEU A 270 -13.26 -0.79 2.96
N ASP A 271 -14.34 -1.36 2.43
CA ASP A 271 -14.38 -2.76 2.03
C ASP A 271 -14.12 -2.90 0.53
N GLU A 272 -13.26 -3.86 0.17
CA GLU A 272 -13.01 -4.22 -1.23
C GLU A 272 -14.30 -4.68 -1.93
N SER A 273 -15.30 -5.17 -1.18
CA SER A 273 -16.61 -5.58 -1.74
C SER A 273 -17.42 -4.44 -2.34
N ASP A 274 -17.18 -3.21 -1.90
CA ASP A 274 -18.09 -2.10 -2.17
C ASP A 274 -17.78 -1.38 -3.49
N ASN A 275 -16.72 -1.81 -4.19
CA ASN A 275 -16.29 -1.25 -5.50
C ASN A 275 -16.17 0.29 -5.52
N VAL A 276 -15.88 0.89 -4.35
CA VAL A 276 -15.77 2.35 -4.16
C VAL A 276 -14.55 2.95 -4.87
N ILE A 277 -13.51 2.15 -5.11
CA ILE A 277 -12.33 2.55 -5.89
C ILE A 277 -12.43 1.92 -7.29
N LYS A 278 -12.66 2.77 -8.29
CA LYS A 278 -12.66 2.39 -9.71
C LYS A 278 -11.37 2.86 -10.36
N SER A 279 -10.79 2.02 -11.20
CA SER A 279 -9.58 2.39 -11.92
C SER A 279 -9.57 1.84 -13.34
N GLN A 280 -8.91 2.58 -14.23
CA GLN A 280 -8.75 2.20 -15.63
C GLN A 280 -7.42 2.71 -16.16
N TYR A 281 -6.63 1.80 -16.74
CA TYR A 281 -5.44 2.16 -17.50
C TYR A 281 -5.77 2.25 -18.98
N ASN A 282 -5.40 3.35 -19.62
CA ASN A 282 -5.56 3.56 -21.06
C ASN A 282 -4.24 3.27 -21.78
N GLU A 283 -4.20 2.18 -22.52
CA GLU A 283 -3.01 1.74 -23.26
C GLU A 283 -2.62 2.69 -24.41
N LYS A 284 -3.54 3.50 -24.93
CA LYS A 284 -3.27 4.37 -26.10
C LYS A 284 -2.49 5.62 -25.74
N ASP A 285 -2.80 6.23 -24.59
CA ASP A 285 -2.16 7.46 -24.11
C ASP A 285 -1.34 7.24 -22.83
N HIS A 286 -1.26 5.99 -22.37
CA HIS A 286 -0.55 5.56 -21.17
C HIS A 286 -1.00 6.29 -19.90
N THR A 287 -2.27 6.71 -19.83
CA THR A 287 -2.82 7.37 -18.66
C THR A 287 -3.54 6.38 -17.73
N PHE A 288 -3.47 6.65 -16.42
CA PHE A 288 -4.19 5.89 -15.40
C PHE A 288 -5.25 6.77 -14.77
N ARG A 289 -6.52 6.40 -14.94
CA ARG A 289 -7.65 7.05 -14.29
C ARG A 289 -7.99 6.32 -13.00
N ILE A 290 -8.23 7.07 -11.94
CA ILE A 290 -8.77 6.60 -10.67
C ILE A 290 -10.01 7.42 -10.30
N GLU A 291 -10.97 6.75 -9.68
CA GLU A 291 -12.20 7.33 -9.16
C GLU A 291 -12.47 6.71 -7.79
N ILE A 292 -12.76 7.55 -6.80
CA ILE A 292 -13.03 7.12 -5.41
C ILE A 292 -14.38 7.70 -5.01
N GLU A 293 -15.35 6.81 -4.82
CA GLU A 293 -16.70 7.16 -4.40
C GLU A 293 -16.73 7.31 -2.88
N GLY A 294 -17.01 8.52 -2.41
CA GLY A 294 -17.38 8.80 -1.03
C GLY A 294 -18.90 8.94 -0.87
N LEU A 295 -19.36 9.25 0.34
CA LEU A 295 -20.77 9.28 0.70
C LEU A 295 -21.60 10.26 -0.15
N ASN A 296 -21.08 11.47 -0.35
CA ASN A 296 -21.77 12.55 -1.07
C ASN A 296 -20.94 13.12 -2.23
N GLU A 297 -19.69 12.68 -2.37
CA GLU A 297 -18.70 13.27 -3.25
C GLU A 297 -17.91 12.16 -3.93
N THR A 298 -17.35 12.44 -5.11
CA THR A 298 -16.53 11.48 -5.83
C THR A 298 -15.26 12.16 -6.28
N TYR A 299 -14.13 11.64 -5.82
CA TYR A 299 -12.85 12.07 -6.32
C TYR A 299 -12.57 11.41 -7.67
N LYS A 300 -12.06 12.18 -8.64
CA LYS A 300 -11.61 11.68 -9.94
C LYS A 300 -10.26 12.26 -10.28
N GLY A 301 -9.33 11.41 -10.72
CA GLY A 301 -7.99 11.82 -11.10
C GLY A 301 -7.43 11.04 -12.28
N VAL A 302 -6.51 11.66 -13.01
CA VAL A 302 -5.75 11.02 -14.10
C VAL A 302 -4.26 11.24 -13.85
N TRP A 303 -3.51 10.15 -13.83
CA TRP A 303 -2.05 10.14 -13.77
C TRP A 303 -1.48 9.85 -15.16
N ASP A 304 -0.59 10.72 -15.65
CA ASP A 304 0.05 10.57 -16.97
C ASP A 304 1.48 9.99 -16.93
N GLY A 305 1.91 9.49 -15.77
CA GLY A 305 3.28 9.06 -15.51
C GLY A 305 4.15 10.11 -14.82
N LYS A 306 3.70 11.38 -14.80
CA LYS A 306 4.46 12.49 -14.21
C LYS A 306 3.62 13.43 -13.35
N VAL A 307 2.39 13.71 -13.75
CA VAL A 307 1.50 14.70 -13.13
C VAL A 307 0.15 14.06 -12.87
N LEU A 308 -0.40 14.34 -11.69
CA LEU A 308 -1.78 14.03 -11.35
C LEU A 308 -2.67 15.22 -11.74
N LYS A 309 -3.67 14.96 -12.58
CA LYS A 309 -4.71 15.93 -12.95
C LYS A 309 -6.01 15.57 -12.26
N HIS A 310 -6.54 16.49 -11.47
CA HIS A 310 -7.87 16.36 -10.88
C HIS A 310 -8.94 16.61 -11.94
N LEU A 311 -9.93 15.72 -12.03
CA LEU A 311 -11.08 15.89 -12.90
C LEU A 311 -12.24 16.48 -12.09
N LYS A 312 -13.14 17.18 -12.78
CA LYS A 312 -14.41 17.63 -12.23
C LYS A 312 -15.46 16.53 -12.33
#